data_AF-A0A316E1Z7-F1
#
_entry.id   AF-A0A316E1Z7-F1
#
_cell.length_a   1.000
_cell.length_b   1.000
_cell.length_c   1.000
_cell.angle_alpha   90.00
_cell.angle_beta   90.00
_cell.angle_gamma   90.00
#
_symmetry.space_group_name_H-M   'P 1'
#
loop_
_entity.id
_entity.type
_entity.pdbx_description
1 polymer ?
#
loop_
_entity_poly.entity_id
_entity_poly.type
_entity_poly.pdbx_seq_one_letter_code
_entity_poly.pdbx_strand_id
1 'polypeptide(L)' 'MIKASKKVVTPMISEKLNSSLRLQVCSAEEVDFLITELNPDHELLSAFHHKVKHIL' A
#
# COMPACT_ATOMS: atom_id res chain seq x y z
N MET A 1 14.24 -8.63 -3.47
CA MET A 1 13.16 -8.45 -4.47
C MET A 1 12.64 -7.02 -4.42
N ILE A 2 11.95 -6.59 -3.36
CA ILE A 2 11.41 -5.21 -3.23
C ILE A 2 12.47 -4.12 -3.46
N LYS A 3 13.59 -4.14 -2.73
CA LYS A 3 14.67 -3.14 -2.88
C LYS A 3 15.44 -3.19 -4.21
N ALA A 4 15.32 -4.28 -4.97
CA ALA A 4 15.96 -4.43 -6.27
C ALA A 4 15.01 -4.10 -7.44
N SER A 5 13.72 -3.95 -7.15
CA SER A 5 12.71 -3.65 -8.15
C SER A 5 12.76 -2.17 -8.53
N LYS A 6 12.54 -1.89 -9.82
CA LYS A 6 12.36 -0.51 -10.30
C LYS A 6 11.02 0.09 -9.85
N LYS A 7 10.00 -0.75 -9.68
CA LYS A 7 8.67 -0.40 -9.20
C LYS A 7 8.12 -1.51 -8.29
N VAL A 8 7.46 -1.12 -7.21
CA VAL A 8 6.83 -2.01 -6.23
C VAL A 8 5.33 -1.74 -6.24
N VAL A 9 4.56 -2.77 -6.59
CA VAL A 9 3.09 -2.70 -6.67
C VAL A 9 2.51 -3.65 -5.64
N THR A 10 1.58 -3.17 -4.83
CA THR A 10 0.89 -3.96 -3.81
C THR A 10 -0.62 -3.98 -4.07
N PRO A 11 -1.17 -5.09 -4.57
CA PRO A 11 -2.61 -5.31 -4.57
C PRO A 11 -3.07 -5.71 -3.17
N MET A 12 -4.12 -5.06 -2.66
CA MET A 12 -4.65 -5.31 -1.33
C MET A 12 -6.18 -5.13 -1.33
N ILE A 13 -6.86 -5.97 -0.54
CA ILE A 13 -8.29 -5.82 -0.24
C ILE A 13 -8.48 -4.88 0.95
N SER A 14 -9.59 -4.15 0.96
CA SER A 14 -9.90 -3.12 1.96
C SER A 14 -9.95 -3.65 3.39
N GLU A 15 -10.40 -4.88 3.60
CA GLU A 15 -10.47 -5.53 4.93
C GLU A 15 -9.08 -5.77 5.54
N LYS A 16 -8.04 -5.79 4.71
CA LYS A 16 -6.65 -5.93 5.16
C LYS A 16 -5.92 -4.60 5.28
N LEU A 17 -6.51 -3.49 4.83
CA LEU A 17 -5.96 -2.16 5.07
C LEU A 17 -5.83 -1.93 6.58
N ASN A 18 -4.70 -1.35 6.98
CA ASN A 18 -4.35 -1.09 8.38
C ASN A 18 -4.17 -2.34 9.26
N SER A 19 -4.23 -3.54 8.71
CA SER A 19 -3.89 -4.76 9.44
C SER A 19 -2.38 -4.98 9.47
N SER A 20 -1.82 -5.16 10.66
CA SER A 20 -0.42 -5.54 10.83
C SER A 20 -0.25 -7.05 10.91
N LEU A 21 0.75 -7.58 10.22
CA LEU A 21 1.22 -8.95 10.39
C LEU A 21 2.48 -8.93 11.27
N ARG A 22 2.73 -10.01 12.04
CA ARG A 22 3.95 -10.13 12.88
C ARG A 22 5.23 -10.03 12.06
N LEU A 23 5.20 -10.52 10.81
CA LEU A 23 6.32 -10.43 9.88
C LEU A 23 6.13 -9.19 9.00
N GLN A 24 7.03 -8.22 9.15
CA GLN A 24 7.10 -7.06 8.26
C GLN A 24 8.10 -7.36 7.12
N VAL A 25 7.59 -7.46 5.90
CA VAL A 25 8.40 -7.72 4.71
C VAL A 25 8.94 -6.43 4.10
N CYS A 26 8.16 -5.35 4.16
CA CYS A 26 8.53 -4.00 3.71
C CYS A 26 7.69 -2.94 4.44
N SER A 27 8.15 -1.70 4.39
CA SER A 27 7.38 -0.54 4.81
C SER A 27 6.46 -0.04 3.69
N ALA A 28 5.35 0.61 4.03
CA ALA A 28 4.45 1.22 3.05
C ALA A 28 5.17 2.28 2.18
N GLU A 29 6.19 2.93 2.73
CA GLU A 29 7.05 3.91 2.05
C GLU A 29 7.88 3.30 0.91
N GLU A 30 8.06 1.98 0.90
CA GLU A 30 8.77 1.25 -0.15
C GLU A 30 7.82 0.82 -1.29
N VAL A 31 6.53 1.14 -1.21
CA VAL A 31 5.51 0.78 -2.21
C VAL A 31 5.22 1.98 -3.11
N ASP A 32 5.38 1.79 -4.43
CA ASP A 32 5.08 2.83 -5.41
C ASP A 32 3.59 2.92 -5.72
N PHE A 33 2.91 1.77 -5.83
CA PHE A 33 1.49 1.70 -6.19
C PHE A 33 0.73 0.80 -5.22
N LEU A 34 -0.31 1.33 -4.58
CA LEU A 34 -1.32 0.59 -3.84
C LEU A 34 -2.56 0.43 -4.72
N ILE A 35 -2.98 -0.80 -4.99
CA ILE A 35 -4.18 -1.10 -5.76
C ILE A 35 -5.22 -1.72 -4.83
N THR A 36 -6.42 -1.15 -4.79
CA THR A 36 -7.54 -1.66 -3.98
C THR A 36 -8.87 -1.43 -4.71
N GLU A 37 -9.92 -2.10 -4.27
CA GLU A 37 -11.30 -1.93 -4.73
C GLU A 37 -11.95 -0.62 -4.25
N LEU A 38 -11.30 0.12 -3.35
CA LEU A 38 -11.80 1.39 -2.83
C LEU A 38 -11.54 2.54 -3.80
N ASN A 39 -12.40 3.56 -3.74
CA ASN A 39 -12.15 4.83 -4.41
C ASN A 39 -10.88 5.49 -3.82
N PRO A 40 -10.00 6.11 -4.64
CA PRO A 40 -8.79 6.78 -4.15
C PRO A 40 -9.01 7.81 -3.04
N ASP A 41 -10.18 8.46 -2.96
CA ASP A 41 -10.52 9.45 -1.91
C ASP A 41 -11.20 8.82 -0.68
N HIS A 42 -11.27 7.49 -0.58
CA HIS A 42 -11.94 6.80 0.52
C HIS A 42 -11.18 6.99 1.84
N GLU A 43 -11.90 7.30 2.93
CA GLU A 43 -11.30 7.67 4.22
C GLU A 43 -10.30 6.65 4.78
N LEU A 44 -10.55 5.35 4.57
CA LEU A 44 -9.63 4.26 4.98
C LEU A 44 -8.23 4.37 4.36
N LEU A 45 -8.09 5.07 3.24
CA LEU A 45 -6.82 5.30 2.54
C LEU A 45 -6.07 6.54 3.04
N SER A 46 -6.67 7.35 3.93
CA SER A 46 -6.04 8.54 4.53
C SER A 46 -4.64 8.28 5.07
N ALA A 47 -4.44 7.12 5.72
CA ALA A 47 -3.16 6.72 6.28
C ALA A 47 -2.09 6.34 5.23
N PHE A 48 -2.49 6.12 3.98
CA PHE A 48 -1.63 5.67 2.88
C PHE A 48 -1.30 6.80 1.89
N HIS A 49 -2.12 7.85 1.77
CA HIS A 49 -1.85 8.98 0.86
C HIS A 49 -0.47 9.63 1.02
N HIS A 50 0.07 9.62 2.23
CA HIS A 50 1.41 10.17 2.51
C HIS A 50 2.52 9.12 2.57
N LYS A 51 2.17 7.83 2.39
CA LYS A 51 3.12 6.71 2.50
C LYS A 51 3.41 6.06 1.16
N VAL A 52 2.43 5.96 0.26
CA VAL A 52 2.63 5.40 -1.08
C VAL A 52 2.63 6.50 -2.13
N LYS A 53 3.32 6.28 -3.25
CA LYS A 53 3.41 7.31 -4.31
C LYS A 53 2.10 7.45 -5.10
N HIS A 54 1.39 6.35 -5.31
CA HIS A 54 0.16 6.30 -6.09
C HIS A 54 -0.83 5.32 -5.47
N ILE A 55 -2.12 5.69 -5.49
CA ILE A 55 -3.24 4.85 -5.10
C ILE A 55 -4.16 4.71 -6.33
N LEU A 56 -4.54 3.48 -6.66
CA LEU A 56 -5.30 3.11 -7.83
C LEU A 56 -6.50 2.24 -7.46
#